data_AF-D5V2H4-F1
#
_entry.id   AF-D5V2H4-F1
#
_cell.length_a   1.000
_cell.length_b   1.000
_cell.length_c   1.000
_cell.angle_alpha   90.00
_cell.angle_beta   90.00
_cell.angle_gamma   90.00
#
_symmetry.space_group_name_H-M   'P 1'
#
loop_
_entity.id
_entity.type
_entity.pdbx_description
1 polymer ?
#
loop_
_entity_poly.entity_id
_entity_poly.type
_entity_poly.pdbx_seq_one_letter_code
_entity_poly.pdbx_strand_id
1 'polypeptide(L)' 'MKIIILLFYSVLFISCTSNETTIEDCTKLNKKYKIKNVLNYRTGERVDKVFCIDKTN' A
#
# COMPACT_ATOMS: atom_id res chain seq x y z
N MET A 1 -27.94 -20.17 12.33
CA MET A 1 -26.73 -19.75 13.08
C MET A 1 -25.41 -20.05 12.37
N LYS A 2 -25.17 -21.24 11.77
CA LYS A 2 -23.89 -21.56 11.10
C LYS A 2 -23.55 -20.68 9.87
N ILE A 3 -24.54 -20.26 9.08
CA ILE A 3 -24.32 -19.47 7.84
C ILE A 3 -23.86 -18.02 8.15
N ILE A 4 -24.33 -17.44 9.25
CA ILE A 4 -23.99 -16.06 9.65
C ILE A 4 -22.51 -15.94 10.04
N ILE A 5 -21.97 -16.98 10.70
CA ILE A 5 -20.55 -17.05 11.07
C ILE A 5 -19.68 -17.09 9.81
N LEU A 6 -20.10 -17.83 8.79
CA LEU A 6 -19.39 -17.97 7.51
C LEU A 6 -19.33 -16.66 6.71
N LEU A 7 -20.40 -15.87 6.74
CA LEU A 7 -20.45 -14.52 6.15
C LEU A 7 -19.56 -13.51 6.89
N PHE A 8 -19.33 -13.70 8.19
CA PHE A 8 -18.45 -12.82 8.96
C PHE A 8 -16.97 -13.06 8.64
N TYR A 9 -16.59 -14.30 8.32
CA TYR A 9 -15.21 -14.64 7.94
C TYR A 9 -14.80 -14.01 6.61
N SER A 10 -15.69 -13.90 5.62
CA SER A 10 -15.34 -13.33 4.30
C SER A 10 -15.04 -11.83 4.34
N VAL A 11 -15.66 -11.08 5.25
CA VAL A 11 -15.42 -9.63 5.40
C VAL A 11 -14.03 -9.34 5.96
N LEU A 12 -13.48 -10.24 6.80
CA LEU A 12 -12.16 -10.06 7.43
C LEU A 12 -10.99 -10.20 6.44
N PHE A 13 -11.20 -10.83 5.27
CA PHE A 13 -10.13 -11.03 4.27
C PHE A 13 -9.94 -9.84 3.31
N ILE A 14 -10.91 -8.93 3.19
CA ILE A 14 -10.83 -7.81 2.24
C ILE A 14 -9.81 -6.75 2.69
N SER A 15 -9.52 -6.67 3.98
CA SER A 15 -8.61 -5.66 4.55
C SER A 15 -7.12 -5.99 4.43
N CYS A 16 -6.74 -7.11 3.79
CA CYS A 16 -5.35 -7.58 3.76
C CYS A 16 -4.55 -7.23 2.51
N THR A 17 -5.08 -6.40 1.60
CA THR A 17 -4.27 -5.90 0.47
C THR A 17 -3.34 -4.79 0.95
N SER A 18 -2.05 -5.10 1.11
CA SER A 18 -1.02 -4.06 1.30
C SER A 18 -0.86 -3.32 -0.03
N ASN A 19 -1.59 -2.23 -0.20
CA ASN A 19 -1.43 -1.34 -1.35
C ASN A 19 -0.12 -0.55 -1.19
N GLU A 20 1.00 -1.21 -1.46
CA GLU A 20 2.30 -0.55 -1.57
C GLU A 20 2.38 0.15 -2.94
N THR A 21 2.72 1.44 -2.91
CA THR A 21 2.91 2.22 -4.14
C THR A 21 4.20 1.79 -4.84
N THR A 22 4.11 1.43 -6.11
CA THR A 22 5.26 1.06 -6.95
C THR A 22 5.68 2.21 -7.87
N ILE A 23 6.87 2.09 -8.48
CA ILE A 23 7.33 3.04 -9.52
C ILE A 23 6.40 3.02 -10.73
N GLU A 24 5.87 1.84 -11.09
CA GLU A 24 4.93 1.67 -12.18
C GLU A 24 3.63 2.45 -11.94
N ASP A 25 3.13 2.46 -10.70
CA ASP A 25 1.93 3.22 -10.34
C ASP A 25 2.14 4.72 -10.51
N CYS A 26 3.29 5.26 -10.09
CA CYS A 26 3.61 6.67 -10.29
C CYS A 26 3.75 7.02 -11.79
N THR A 27 4.31 6.11 -12.58
CA THR A 27 4.48 6.29 -14.03
C THR A 27 3.12 6.29 -14.75
N LYS A 28 2.21 5.38 -14.39
CA LYS A 28 0.84 5.34 -14.92
C LYS A 28 0.07 6.63 -14.63
N LEU A 29 0.31 7.24 -13.48
CA LEU A 29 -0.27 8.53 -13.10
C LEU A 29 0.43 9.74 -13.73
N ASN A 30 1.40 9.52 -14.62
CA ASN A 30 2.23 10.56 -15.24
C ASN A 30 2.95 11.45 -14.22
N LYS A 31 3.24 10.92 -13.02
CA LYS A 31 3.94 11.60 -11.94
C LYS A 31 5.43 11.23 -11.91
N LYS A 32 6.24 12.05 -11.27
CA LYS A 32 7.62 11.66 -10.90
C LYS A 32 7.54 10.76 -9.67
N TYR A 33 8.59 10.00 -9.41
CA TYR A 33 8.71 9.20 -8.19
C TYR A 33 9.94 9.62 -7.40
N LYS A 34 9.87 9.47 -6.08
CA LYS A 34 10.99 9.63 -5.16
C LYS A 34 11.04 8.44 -4.22
N ILE A 35 12.21 7.81 -4.13
CA ILE A 35 12.45 6.75 -3.16
C ILE A 35 12.98 7.40 -1.88
N LYS A 36 12.41 7.02 -0.73
CA LYS A 36 12.88 7.45 0.58
C LYS A 36 13.00 6.25 1.50
N ASN A 37 14.09 6.20 2.25
CA ASN A 37 14.26 5.28 3.35
C ASN A 37 13.40 5.74 4.55
N VAL A 38 12.42 4.94 4.95
CA VAL A 38 11.46 5.26 6.01
C VAL A 38 11.39 4.15 7.04
N LEU A 39 11.08 4.49 8.28
CA LEU A 39 10.87 3.50 9.34
C LEU A 39 9.52 2.81 9.12
N ASN A 40 9.54 1.50 8.96
CA ASN A 40 8.34 0.67 8.98
C ASN A 40 7.92 0.47 10.45
N TYR A 41 6.88 1.18 10.90
CA TYR A 41 6.41 1.08 12.29
C TYR A 41 5.85 -0.29 12.67
N ARG A 42 5.52 -1.15 11.70
CA ARG A 42 5.06 -2.51 11.97
C ARG A 42 6.21 -3.46 12.28
N THR A 43 7.33 -3.33 11.57
CA THR A 43 8.49 -4.24 11.73
C THR A 43 9.64 -3.62 12.53
N GLY A 44 9.66 -2.30 12.69
CA GLY A 44 10.76 -1.56 13.32
C GLY A 44 11.97 -1.36 12.39
N GLU A 45 11.91 -1.83 11.15
CA GLU A 45 13.02 -1.78 10.19
C GLU A 45 12.91 -0.57 9.27
N ARG A 46 14.05 -0.10 8.75
CA ARG A 46 14.04 0.92 7.69
C ARG A 46 13.89 0.26 6.33
N VAL A 47 12.91 0.72 5.56
CA VAL A 47 12.59 0.21 4.23
C VAL A 47 12.54 1.35 3.22
N ASP A 48 12.89 1.05 1.98
CA ASP A 48 12.77 2.01 0.88
C ASP A 48 11.32 2.05 0.38
N LYS A 49 10.65 3.20 0.53
CA LYS A 49 9.31 3.44 0.00
C LYS A 49 9.33 4.38 -1.19
N VAL A 50 8.51 4.07 -2.19
CA VAL A 50 8.25 4.91 -3.35
C VAL A 50 7.14 5.90 -3.03
N PHE A 51 7.39 7.18 -3.32
CA PHE A 51 6.40 8.26 -3.22
C PHE A 51 6.22 8.90 -4.59
N CYS A 52 4.97 8.97 -5.07
CA CYS A 52 4.67 9.76 -6.27
C CYS A 52 4.66 11.25 -5.91
N ILE A 53 5.38 12.04 -6.69
CA ILE A 53 5.46 13.50 -6.55
C ILE A 53 5.01 14.17 -7.84
N ASP A 54 4.36 15.31 -7.72
CA ASP A 54 3.91 16.07 -8.89
C ASP A 54 5.11 16.56 -9.70
N LYS A 55 4.93 16.62 -11.02
CA LYS A 55 5.86 17.29 -11.92
C LYS A 55 5.65 18.79 -11.73
N THR A 56 6.26 19.39 -10.71
CA THR A 56 6.36 20.85 -10.66
C THR A 56 7.13 21.32 -11.89
N ASN A 57 6.54 22.31 -12.59
CA ASN A 57 7.11 23.02 -13.72
C ASN A 57 8.33 23.83 -13.28
#